data_AF-A0A4U5UUP2-F1
#
_entry.id   AF-A0A4U5UUP2-F1
#
_cell.length_a   1.000
_cell.length_b   1.000
_cell.length_c   1.000
_cell.angle_alpha   90.00
_cell.angle_beta   90.00
_cell.angle_gamma   90.00
#
_symmetry.space_group_name_H-M   'P 1'
#
loop_
_entity.id
_entity.type
_entity.pdbx_description
1 polymer ?
#
loop_
_entity_poly.entity_id
_entity_poly.type
_entity_poly.pdbx_seq_one_letter_code
_entity_poly.pdbx_strand_id
1 'polypeptide(L)'
;MKFYGVLLLLVTLSAAYALKCYNCITSDPKDCTSIGTCPPNWDRCATIEMNAYGLKCYLCVTSNPKDCTLIGTCAPGLDRCATIEMNGNIIKGCENSALCISPIKCCKGDLCNGAIPTGSSVLLLLVSSIIAVFL
;
A
#
# COMPACT_ATOMS: atom_id res chain seq x y z
N MET A 1 7.45 30.04 56.22
CA MET A 1 7.02 28.62 56.20
C MET A 1 5.80 28.33 55.31
N LYS A 2 4.76 29.19 55.24
CA LYS A 2 3.53 28.91 54.46
C LYS A 2 3.72 28.84 52.93
N PHE A 3 4.63 29.63 52.35
CA PHE A 3 4.88 29.65 50.90
C PHE A 3 5.61 28.39 50.39
N TYR A 4 6.50 27.80 51.18
CA TYR A 4 7.20 26.57 50.82
C TYR A 4 6.25 25.36 50.76
N GLY A 5 5.25 25.31 51.64
CA GLY A 5 4.23 24.26 51.60
C GLY A 5 3.37 24.32 50.33
N VAL A 6 2.98 25.53 49.91
CA VAL A 6 2.23 25.74 48.65
C VAL A 6 3.09 25.42 47.43
N LEU A 7 4.37 25.80 47.43
CA LEU A 7 5.29 25.51 46.34
C LEU A 7 5.55 24.00 46.19
N LEU A 8 5.76 23.28 47.29
CA LEU A 8 5.92 21.82 47.28
C LEU A 8 4.65 21.11 46.79
N LEU A 9 3.46 21.58 47.18
CA LEU A 9 2.18 21.07 46.68
C LEU A 9 2.01 21.32 45.17
N LEU A 10 2.36 22.50 44.66
CA LEU A 10 2.25 22.81 43.22
C LEU A 10 3.22 21.97 42.37
N VAL A 11 4.44 21.72 42.87
CA VAL A 11 5.45 20.90 42.19
C VAL A 11 5.02 19.43 42.15
N THR A 12 4.45 18.89 43.23
CA THR A 12 3.96 17.50 43.25
C THR A 12 2.67 17.32 42.45
N LEU A 13 1.77 18.32 42.44
CA LEU A 13 0.55 18.27 41.64
C LEU A 13 0.88 18.30 40.13
N SER A 14 1.91 19.03 39.72
CA SER A 14 2.38 19.07 38.33
C SER A 14 2.99 17.74 37.86
N ALA A 15 3.61 16.98 38.77
CA ALA A 15 4.13 15.64 38.46
C ALA A 15 3.05 14.54 38.45
N ALA A 16 1.86 14.81 39.00
CA ALA A 16 0.76 13.85 39.08
C ALA A 16 -0.09 13.77 37.80
N TYR A 17 -0.04 14.79 36.93
CA TYR A 17 -0.78 14.80 35.67
C TYR A 17 0.08 14.28 34.53
N ALA A 18 0.25 12.97 34.48
CA ALA A 18 0.84 12.33 33.30
C ALA A 18 -0.17 12.39 32.14
N LEU A 19 0.27 12.88 30.98
CA LEU A 19 -0.54 12.94 29.76
C LEU A 19 -1.07 11.54 29.41
N LYS A 20 -2.36 11.43 29.10
CA LYS A 20 -2.98 10.19 28.65
C LYS A 20 -3.34 10.27 27.17
N CYS A 21 -3.06 9.19 26.45
CA CYS A 21 -3.05 9.13 25.01
C CYS A 21 -3.77 7.86 24.55
N TYR A 22 -4.50 7.89 23.43
CA TYR A 22 -4.98 6.67 22.80
C TYR A 22 -3.79 5.83 22.32
N ASN A 23 -3.82 4.52 22.58
CA ASN A 23 -2.75 3.60 22.20
C ASN A 23 -3.34 2.36 21.50
N CYS A 24 -3.28 2.37 20.16
CA CYS A 24 -3.77 1.30 19.31
C CYS A 24 -3.12 1.37 17.92
N ILE A 25 -3.27 0.30 17.15
CA ILE A 25 -3.05 0.26 15.70
C ILE A 25 -4.36 -0.22 15.09
N THR A 26 -5.00 0.59 14.24
CA THR A 26 -6.33 0.31 13.67
C THR A 26 -6.46 0.90 12.26
N SER A 27 -7.36 0.35 11.45
CA SER A 27 -7.74 0.89 10.15
C SER A 27 -8.78 2.02 10.23
N ASP A 28 -9.61 2.05 11.29
CA ASP A 28 -10.54 3.15 11.57
C ASP A 28 -10.16 3.78 12.93
N PRO A 29 -9.79 5.07 12.96
CA PRO A 29 -9.48 5.80 14.18
C PRO A 29 -10.57 5.73 15.27
N LYS A 30 -11.84 5.55 14.87
CA LYS A 30 -12.98 5.48 15.81
C LYS A 30 -12.97 4.22 16.68
N ASP A 31 -12.33 3.16 16.22
CA ASP A 31 -12.24 1.90 16.96
C ASP A 31 -11.18 1.96 18.08
N CYS A 32 -10.38 3.02 18.12
CA CYS A 32 -9.34 3.20 19.12
C CYS A 32 -9.93 3.65 20.46
N THR A 33 -10.10 2.70 21.39
CA THR A 33 -10.68 2.97 22.72
C THR A 33 -9.69 2.83 23.87
N SER A 34 -8.54 2.20 23.62
CA SER A 34 -7.50 1.98 24.62
C SER A 34 -6.76 3.27 24.94
N ILE A 35 -6.72 3.66 26.22
CA ILE A 35 -6.05 4.86 26.72
C ILE A 35 -4.92 4.45 27.66
N GLY A 36 -3.72 4.97 27.43
CA GLY A 36 -2.53 4.73 28.24
C GLY A 36 -1.85 6.02 28.72
N THR A 37 -1.05 5.93 29.78
CA THR A 37 -0.18 7.02 30.22
C THR A 37 1.01 7.14 29.26
N CYS A 38 1.27 8.33 28.76
CA CYS A 38 2.39 8.62 27.88
C CYS A 38 3.74 8.58 28.66
N PRO A 39 4.88 8.21 28.03
CA PRO A 39 6.19 8.17 28.68
C PRO A 39 6.67 9.55 29.19
N PRO A 40 7.66 9.60 30.11
CA PRO A 40 8.31 10.86 30.48
C PRO A 40 8.86 11.57 29.24
N ASN A 41 8.70 12.90 29.17
CA ASN A 41 9.11 13.79 28.07
C ASN A 41 8.19 13.80 26.83
N TRP A 42 6.99 13.22 26.91
CA TRP A 42 5.97 13.37 25.87
C TRP A 42 4.94 14.43 26.26
N ASP A 43 4.92 15.54 25.52
CA ASP A 43 4.04 16.68 25.80
C ASP A 43 2.75 16.67 24.95
N ARG A 44 2.61 15.71 24.01
CA ARG A 44 1.45 15.59 23.11
C ARG A 44 1.25 14.16 22.61
N CYS A 45 0.01 13.85 22.21
CA CYS A 45 -0.32 12.63 21.48
C CYS A 45 0.16 12.73 20.02
N ALA A 46 0.38 11.59 19.37
CA ALA A 46 0.67 11.51 17.94
C ALA A 46 -0.21 10.45 17.29
N THR A 47 -0.63 10.72 16.06
CA THR A 47 -1.29 9.75 15.19
C THR A 47 -0.43 9.59 13.95
N ILE A 48 -0.13 8.36 13.57
CA ILE A 48 0.63 8.04 12.37
C ILE A 48 -0.32 7.30 11.44
N GLU A 49 -0.67 7.94 10.32
CA GLU A 49 -1.40 7.28 9.25
C GLU A 49 -0.40 6.49 8.40
N MET A 50 -0.46 5.16 8.52
CA MET A 50 0.23 4.27 7.58
C MET A 50 -0.61 4.16 6.31
N ASN A 51 -0.58 5.20 5.49
CA ASN A 51 -1.04 5.08 4.12
C ASN A 51 -0.17 4.02 3.45
N ALA A 52 -0.78 2.95 2.96
CA ALA A 52 -0.12 1.97 2.10
C ALA A 52 0.22 2.67 0.76
N TYR A 53 1.21 3.55 0.76
CA TYR A 53 1.78 4.17 -0.43
C TYR A 53 2.57 3.08 -1.17
N GLY A 54 1.86 2.24 -1.90
CA GLY A 54 2.45 1.19 -2.71
C GLY A 54 1.58 0.94 -3.92
N LEU A 55 2.24 0.75 -5.05
CA LEU A 55 1.61 0.34 -6.30
C LEU A 55 0.76 -0.90 -6.04
N LYS A 56 -0.50 -0.91 -6.47
CA LYS A 56 -1.36 -2.10 -6.38
C LYS A 56 -1.22 -2.93 -7.64
N CYS A 57 -1.03 -4.23 -7.52
CA CYS A 57 -0.90 -5.13 -8.66
C CYS A 57 -1.70 -6.41 -8.43
N TYR A 58 -2.06 -7.10 -9.52
CA TYR A 58 -2.51 -8.47 -9.42
C TYR A 58 -1.33 -9.38 -9.03
N LEU A 59 -1.56 -10.27 -8.07
CA LEU A 59 -0.56 -11.19 -7.51
C LEU A 59 -1.08 -12.63 -7.62
N CYS A 60 -0.52 -13.44 -8.49
CA CYS A 60 -0.99 -14.83 -8.66
C CYS A 60 -0.01 -15.69 -9.44
N VAL A 61 -0.21 -17.01 -9.31
CA VAL A 61 0.30 -18.02 -10.23
C VAL A 61 -0.90 -18.84 -10.68
N THR A 62 -1.22 -18.80 -11.97
CA THR A 62 -2.40 -19.50 -12.51
C THR A 62 -2.18 -19.92 -13.96
N SER A 63 -2.73 -21.05 -14.37
CA SER A 63 -2.81 -21.46 -15.77
C SER A 63 -3.94 -20.76 -16.53
N ASN A 64 -4.92 -20.20 -15.80
CA ASN A 64 -6.05 -19.47 -16.37
C ASN A 64 -6.04 -18.01 -15.89
N PRO A 65 -5.77 -17.03 -16.77
CA PRO A 65 -5.67 -15.62 -16.38
C PRO A 65 -6.93 -15.04 -15.73
N LYS A 66 -8.11 -15.62 -15.98
CA LYS A 66 -9.37 -15.17 -15.38
C LYS A 66 -9.45 -15.45 -13.88
N ASP A 67 -8.68 -16.42 -13.38
CA ASP A 67 -8.69 -16.81 -11.98
C ASP A 67 -7.80 -15.88 -11.12
N CYS A 68 -7.04 -14.99 -11.75
CA CYS A 68 -6.17 -14.05 -11.07
C CYS A 68 -6.94 -12.80 -10.60
N THR A 69 -7.56 -12.90 -9.42
CA THR A 69 -8.32 -11.81 -8.81
C THR A 69 -7.65 -11.19 -7.59
N LEU A 70 -6.59 -11.83 -7.07
CA LEU A 70 -5.87 -11.35 -5.89
C LEU A 70 -5.12 -10.05 -6.22
N ILE A 71 -5.44 -9.00 -5.48
CA ILE A 71 -4.77 -7.70 -5.53
C ILE A 71 -3.93 -7.55 -4.27
N GLY A 72 -2.68 -7.12 -4.42
CA GLY A 72 -1.84 -6.76 -3.29
C GLY A 72 -1.06 -5.47 -3.54
N THR A 73 -0.58 -4.89 -2.44
CA THR A 73 0.26 -3.70 -2.45
C THR A 73 1.73 -4.12 -2.56
N CYS A 74 2.45 -3.52 -3.50
CA CYS A 74 3.88 -3.77 -3.69
C CYS A 74 4.71 -3.29 -2.50
N ALA A 75 5.76 -4.06 -2.16
CA ALA A 75 6.75 -3.68 -1.16
C ALA A 75 7.55 -2.44 -1.62
N PRO A 76 8.15 -1.68 -0.68
CA PRO A 76 9.03 -0.57 -1.02
C PRO A 76 10.13 -0.98 -2.00
N GLY A 77 10.37 -0.17 -3.03
CA GLY A 77 11.37 -0.45 -4.07
C GLY A 77 10.87 -1.29 -5.26
N LEU A 78 9.65 -1.83 -5.21
CA LEU A 78 8.99 -2.47 -6.35
C LEU A 78 8.03 -1.47 -7.01
N ASP A 79 8.45 -0.91 -8.14
CA ASP A 79 7.80 0.24 -8.78
C ASP A 79 7.07 -0.12 -10.09
N ARG A 80 6.96 -1.41 -10.42
CA ARG A 80 6.23 -1.93 -11.58
C ARG A 80 5.33 -3.10 -11.19
N CYS A 81 4.20 -3.21 -11.88
CA CYS A 81 3.51 -4.49 -11.94
C CYS A 81 4.13 -5.32 -13.05
N ALA A 82 4.26 -6.64 -12.83
CA ALA A 82 4.86 -7.56 -13.77
C ALA A 82 3.89 -8.68 -14.17
N THR A 83 4.13 -9.24 -15.36
CA THR A 83 3.54 -10.49 -15.85
C THR A 83 4.62 -11.28 -16.58
N ILE A 84 4.79 -12.54 -16.22
CA ILE A 84 5.63 -13.51 -16.95
C ILE A 84 4.82 -14.77 -17.20
N GLU A 85 5.01 -15.38 -18.36
CA GLU A 85 4.43 -16.66 -18.72
C GLU A 85 5.54 -17.71 -18.77
N MET A 86 5.39 -18.80 -18.02
CA MET A 86 6.36 -19.88 -17.94
C MET A 86 5.63 -21.22 -17.84
N ASN A 87 5.92 -22.13 -18.78
CA ASN A 87 5.32 -23.46 -18.83
C ASN A 87 3.77 -23.45 -18.79
N GLY A 88 3.15 -22.50 -19.50
CA GLY A 88 1.68 -22.35 -19.53
C GLY A 88 1.05 -21.77 -18.26
N ASN A 89 1.87 -21.36 -17.28
CA ASN A 89 1.41 -20.62 -16.11
C ASN A 89 1.73 -19.14 -16.26
N ILE A 90 0.79 -18.31 -15.86
CA ILE A 90 0.91 -16.86 -15.76
C ILE A 90 1.24 -16.53 -14.32
N ILE A 91 2.33 -15.79 -14.15
CA ILE A 91 2.78 -15.26 -12.87
C ILE A 91 2.62 -13.75 -12.95
N LYS A 92 1.81 -13.18 -12.05
CA LYS A 92 1.61 -11.74 -11.90
C LYS A 92 2.13 -11.30 -10.54
N GLY A 93 2.79 -10.15 -10.51
CA GLY A 93 3.48 -9.69 -9.31
C GLY A 93 3.88 -8.22 -9.36
N CYS A 94 4.69 -7.86 -8.37
CA CYS A 94 5.41 -6.59 -8.30
C CYS A 94 6.87 -6.82 -8.67
N GLU A 95 7.48 -5.88 -9.39
CA GLU A 95 8.86 -5.98 -9.85
C GLU A 95 9.57 -4.63 -9.77
N ASN A 96 10.89 -4.66 -9.65
CA ASN A 96 11.72 -3.48 -9.80
C ASN A 96 11.91 -3.16 -11.28
N SER A 97 11.79 -1.88 -11.67
CA SER A 97 11.99 -1.45 -13.04
C SER A 97 13.33 -1.85 -13.67
N ALA A 98 14.39 -2.04 -12.88
CA ALA A 98 15.68 -2.55 -13.36
C ALA A 98 15.65 -4.03 -13.76
N LEU A 99 14.72 -4.81 -13.22
CA LEU A 99 14.52 -6.24 -13.51
C LEU A 99 13.43 -6.48 -14.57
N CYS A 100 12.85 -5.42 -15.12
CA CYS A 100 11.89 -5.47 -16.21
C CYS A 100 12.57 -5.76 -17.55
N ILE A 101 13.10 -6.98 -17.66
CA ILE A 101 13.84 -7.50 -18.80
C ILE A 101 13.04 -8.67 -19.36
N SER A 102 12.95 -8.77 -20.70
CA SER A 102 12.28 -9.89 -21.36
C SER A 102 12.75 -11.24 -20.81
N PRO A 103 11.84 -12.17 -20.49
CA PRO A 103 10.42 -12.21 -20.90
C PRO A 103 9.44 -11.51 -19.92
N ILE A 104 9.91 -10.78 -18.91
CA ILE A 104 9.04 -10.12 -17.92
C ILE A 104 8.40 -8.86 -18.54
N LYS A 105 7.07 -8.86 -18.66
CA LYS A 105 6.31 -7.69 -19.10
C LYS A 105 5.97 -6.84 -17.89
N CYS A 106 6.51 -5.63 -17.86
CA CYS A 106 6.24 -4.65 -16.80
C CYS A 106 5.35 -3.51 -17.27
N CYS A 107 4.59 -2.94 -16.35
CA CYS A 107 3.82 -1.72 -16.56
C CYS A 107 3.82 -0.87 -15.27
N LYS A 108 3.45 0.41 -15.42
CA LYS A 108 3.37 1.37 -14.32
C LYS A 108 1.93 1.79 -14.12
N GLY A 109 1.51 1.95 -12.86
CA GLY A 109 0.15 2.32 -12.47
C GLY A 109 -0.61 1.15 -11.86
N ASP A 110 -1.58 1.46 -11.01
CA ASP A 110 -2.32 0.44 -10.26
C ASP A 110 -3.04 -0.52 -11.21
N LEU A 111 -2.91 -1.81 -10.91
CA LEU A 111 -3.57 -2.93 -11.58
C LEU A 111 -3.29 -3.02 -13.08
N CYS A 112 -2.24 -2.35 -13.57
CA CYS A 112 -1.92 -2.31 -15.00
C CYS A 112 -1.60 -3.69 -15.58
N ASN A 113 -1.20 -4.64 -14.73
CA ASN A 113 -0.99 -6.03 -15.12
C ASN A 113 -2.30 -6.84 -15.21
N GLY A 114 -3.47 -6.21 -15.19
CA GLY A 114 -4.78 -6.86 -15.35
C GLY A 114 -5.10 -7.29 -16.78
N ALA A 115 -4.28 -6.92 -17.77
CA ALA A 115 -4.45 -7.40 -19.13
C ALA A 115 -4.39 -8.95 -19.15
N ILE A 116 -5.47 -9.55 -19.60
CA ILE A 116 -5.50 -10.97 -19.98
C ILE A 116 -4.52 -11.09 -21.14
N PRO A 117 -3.51 -11.98 -21.10
CA PRO A 117 -2.69 -12.22 -22.27
C PRO A 117 -3.60 -12.73 -23.37
N THR A 118 -3.96 -11.85 -24.29
CA THR A 118 -4.65 -12.22 -25.51
C THR A 118 -3.63 -12.94 -26.37
N GLY A 119 -3.65 -14.27 -26.29
CA GLY A 119 -3.10 -15.10 -27.35
C GLY A 119 -3.72 -14.63 -28.68
N SER A 120 -2.89 -14.15 -29.60
CA SER A 120 -3.29 -13.75 -30.96
C SER A 120 -4.35 -12.63 -31.08
N SER A 121 -4.04 -11.40 -30.64
CA SER A 121 -4.79 -10.20 -31.08
C SER A 121 -4.28 -9.56 -32.38
N VAL A 122 -3.49 -10.27 -33.20
CA VAL A 122 -3.07 -9.78 -34.53
C VAL A 122 -4.27 -9.57 -35.45
N LEU A 123 -5.39 -10.27 -35.23
CA LEU A 123 -6.61 -10.14 -36.05
C LEU A 123 -7.44 -8.88 -35.77
N LEU A 124 -7.36 -8.27 -34.58
CA LEU A 124 -8.15 -7.06 -34.27
C LEU A 124 -7.46 -5.76 -34.72
N LEU A 125 -6.14 -5.77 -34.90
CA LEU A 125 -5.40 -4.61 -35.41
C LEU A 125 -5.50 -4.42 -36.93
N LEU A 126 -6.00 -5.42 -37.66
CA LEU A 126 -6.17 -5.37 -39.12
C LEU A 126 -7.51 -4.76 -39.56
N VAL A 127 -8.49 -4.60 -38.66
CA VAL A 127 -9.84 -4.12 -39.02
C VAL A 127 -9.94 -2.59 -39.05
N SER A 128 -9.01 -1.86 -38.43
CA SER A 128 -9.04 -0.39 -38.41
C SER A 128 -8.44 0.28 -39.65
N SER A 129 -7.72 -0.44 -40.51
CA SER A 129 -6.93 0.17 -41.60
C SER A 129 -7.63 0.21 -42.97
N ILE A 130 -8.84 -0.35 -43.11
CA ILE A 130 -9.50 -0.45 -44.43
C ILE A 130 -10.48 0.71 -44.69
N ILE A 131 -10.93 1.43 -43.66
CA ILE A 131 -11.95 2.49 -43.82
C ILE A 131 -11.34 3.82 -44.32
N ALA A 132 -10.04 4.02 -44.22
CA ALA A 132 -9.37 5.24 -44.68
C ALA A 132 -9.01 5.28 -46.18
N VAL A 133 -9.30 4.22 -46.95
CA VAL A 133 -8.97 4.15 -48.39
C VAL A 133 -10.21 4.30 -49.30
N PHE A 134 -11.41 4.42 -48.71
CA PHE A 134 -12.67 4.50 -49.47
C PHE A 134 -13.54 5.74 -49.14
N LEU A 135 -12.97 6.81 -48.59
CA LEU A 135 -13.63 8.12 -48.48
C LEU A 135 -12.79 9.22 -49.13
#